data_AF-V4KEI0-F1
#
_entry.id   AF-V4KEI0-F1
#
_cell.length_a   1.000
_cell.length_b   1.000
_cell.length_c   1.000
_cell.angle_alpha   90.00
_cell.angle_beta   90.00
_cell.angle_gamma   90.00
#
_symmetry.space_group_name_H-M   'P 1'
#
loop_
_entity.id
_entity.type
_entity.pdbx_description
1 polymer ?
#
loop_
_entity_poly.entity_id
_entity_poly.type
_entity_poly.pdbx_seq_one_letter_code
_entity_poly.pdbx_strand_id
1 'polypeptide(L)'
;MGQAFHGFPIPFKSPNSSNSLSFSTSFVFSIDAPGHGLTFMISPSMDFTRAMPSQFLGLFNTSNNGNSTNRILAVEFDTVKSNEFLDIDGNHVGIDVNGLVSVESAPAAFFSNRQSKNISLKLSQKDPIRAWIEYNGREMLLNVTLAPLETSKPKIPLLSRNMNLSEIFVEKKMYIGFSASTGNITSNQYVIGWSFNREGKSKDFDISLLPSLSTSSPSDFDDYDPISNPPEDSATAKPKCTKLMIITLAIMVFMI
;
A
#
# COMPACT_ATOMS: atom_id res chain seq x y z
N MET A 1 -13.86 1.77 6.37
CA MET A 1 -12.90 1.76 5.24
C MET A 1 -12.39 3.18 5.01
N GLY A 2 -11.27 3.33 4.32
CA GLY A 2 -10.77 4.62 3.87
C GLY A 2 -9.70 4.46 2.80
N GLN A 3 -9.48 5.51 2.01
CA GLN A 3 -8.48 5.57 0.95
C GLN A 3 -7.64 6.83 1.08
N ALA A 4 -6.36 6.74 0.74
CA ALA A 4 -5.49 7.90 0.62
C ALA A 4 -4.59 7.79 -0.60
N PHE A 5 -4.52 8.86 -1.37
CA PHE A 5 -3.78 8.91 -2.63
C PHE A 5 -2.64 9.90 -2.58
N HIS A 6 -1.61 9.63 -3.38
CA HIS A 6 -0.66 10.67 -3.75
C HIS A 6 -1.42 11.79 -4.51
N GLY A 7 -1.21 13.04 -4.11
CA GLY A 7 -2.00 14.19 -4.59
C GLY A 7 -1.88 14.50 -6.09
N PHE A 8 -0.95 13.86 -6.80
CA PHE A 8 -0.81 14.01 -8.25
C PHE A 8 -0.78 12.65 -8.93
N PRO A 9 -1.42 12.49 -10.10
CA PRO A 9 -1.31 11.27 -10.87
C PRO A 9 0.11 11.07 -11.41
N ILE A 10 0.54 9.82 -11.48
CA ILE A 10 1.84 9.41 -11.98
C ILE A 10 1.72 9.05 -13.46
N PRO A 11 2.61 9.56 -14.35
CA PRO A 11 2.57 9.19 -15.76
C PRO A 11 3.09 7.76 -15.94
N PHE A 12 2.25 6.81 -16.35
CA PHE A 12 2.64 5.40 -16.54
C PHE A 12 2.93 5.05 -18.01
N LYS A 13 2.46 5.89 -18.96
CA LYS A 13 2.84 5.81 -20.38
C LYS A 13 3.60 7.06 -20.80
N SER A 14 4.76 6.86 -21.44
CA SER A 14 5.47 7.94 -22.14
C SER A 14 5.06 7.96 -23.61
N PRO A 15 4.67 9.11 -24.17
CA PRO A 15 4.26 9.21 -25.58
C PRO A 15 5.35 8.79 -26.58
N ASN A 16 6.63 8.90 -26.18
CA ASN A 16 7.78 8.81 -27.08
C ASN A 16 8.84 7.79 -26.64
N SER A 17 8.54 6.87 -25.72
CA SER A 17 9.52 5.83 -25.32
C SER A 17 8.95 4.43 -25.43
N SER A 18 9.74 3.54 -26.03
CA SER A 18 9.55 2.08 -25.99
C SER A 18 10.00 1.49 -24.64
N ASN A 19 10.22 2.32 -23.61
CA ASN A 19 10.77 1.86 -22.34
C ASN A 19 9.66 1.17 -21.55
N SER A 20 9.88 -0.10 -21.25
CA SER A 20 9.04 -0.88 -20.36
C SER A 20 8.95 -0.21 -18.98
N LEU A 21 7.75 0.19 -18.58
CA LEU A 21 7.48 0.80 -17.28
C LEU A 21 8.01 -0.08 -16.15
N SER A 22 8.84 0.48 -15.29
CA SER A 22 9.20 -0.14 -14.02
C SER A 22 8.68 0.74 -12.89
N PHE A 23 8.51 0.21 -11.70
CA PHE A 23 8.29 1.04 -10.52
C PHE A 23 8.79 0.32 -9.28
N SER A 24 8.97 1.07 -8.21
CA SER A 24 9.16 0.51 -6.90
C SER A 24 8.55 1.41 -5.85
N THR A 25 8.08 0.79 -4.79
CA THR A 25 7.61 1.49 -3.61
C THR A 25 8.09 0.78 -2.36
N SER A 26 8.33 1.57 -1.32
CA SER A 26 8.55 1.07 0.01
C SER A 26 7.74 1.89 0.99
N PHE A 27 7.10 1.23 1.93
CA PHE A 27 6.35 1.88 2.99
C PHE A 27 6.47 1.08 4.27
N VAL A 28 6.32 1.80 5.39
CA VAL A 28 6.19 1.23 6.71
C VAL A 28 4.74 1.35 7.12
N PHE A 29 4.16 0.24 7.57
CA PHE A 29 2.78 0.18 8.00
C PHE A 29 2.66 -0.59 9.33
N SER A 30 1.52 -0.43 9.99
CA SER A 30 1.16 -1.18 11.19
C SER A 30 -0.34 -1.45 11.17
N ILE A 31 -0.75 -2.66 11.59
CA ILE A 31 -2.14 -3.06 11.70
C ILE A 31 -2.40 -3.48 13.14
N ASP A 32 -3.27 -2.75 13.82
CA ASP A 32 -3.67 -2.98 15.20
C ASP A 32 -5.01 -3.74 15.21
N ALA A 33 -4.95 -5.08 15.36
CA ALA A 33 -6.06 -6.05 15.31
C ALA A 33 -6.49 -6.55 13.90
N PRO A 34 -7.01 -7.79 13.78
CA PRO A 34 -7.42 -8.38 12.50
C PRO A 34 -8.77 -7.83 12.04
N GLY A 35 -8.77 -7.04 10.97
CA GLY A 35 -9.95 -6.31 10.48
C GLY A 35 -10.10 -6.32 8.96
N HIS A 36 -9.63 -7.34 8.26
CA HIS A 36 -9.42 -7.39 6.80
C HIS A 36 -8.06 -6.80 6.43
N GLY A 37 -7.85 -5.48 6.46
CA GLY A 37 -6.47 -4.96 6.44
C GLY A 37 -6.23 -3.79 5.50
N LEU A 38 -5.06 -3.79 4.88
CA LEU A 38 -4.47 -2.67 4.15
C LEU A 38 -4.04 -3.11 2.75
N THR A 39 -4.13 -2.22 1.77
CA THR A 39 -3.65 -2.45 0.41
C THR A 39 -2.80 -1.27 -0.05
N PHE A 40 -1.73 -1.54 -0.79
CA PHE A 40 -1.15 -0.56 -1.71
C PHE A 40 -1.81 -0.77 -3.07
N MET A 41 -2.28 0.29 -3.72
CA MET A 41 -2.99 0.19 -4.99
C MET A 41 -2.50 1.17 -6.05
N ILE A 42 -2.67 0.76 -7.30
CA ILE A 42 -2.50 1.57 -8.50
C ILE A 42 -3.79 1.47 -9.32
N SER A 43 -4.43 2.62 -9.58
CA SER A 43 -5.77 2.71 -10.18
C SER A 43 -5.88 3.82 -11.22
N PRO A 44 -6.84 3.76 -12.17
CA PRO A 44 -7.05 4.85 -13.15
C PRO A 44 -7.81 6.04 -12.55
N SER A 45 -8.38 5.90 -11.35
CA SER A 45 -9.19 6.90 -10.67
C SER A 45 -8.95 6.91 -9.16
N MET A 46 -9.22 8.02 -8.50
CA MET A 46 -9.30 8.13 -7.03
C MET A 46 -10.74 7.94 -6.51
N ASP A 47 -11.72 7.77 -7.40
CA ASP A 47 -13.12 7.57 -7.04
C ASP A 47 -13.39 6.11 -6.64
N PHE A 48 -13.50 5.89 -5.33
CA PHE A 48 -13.90 4.63 -4.70
C PHE A 48 -15.20 4.79 -3.90
N THR A 49 -16.05 5.76 -4.25
CA THR A 49 -17.31 6.04 -3.54
C THR A 49 -18.28 4.84 -3.49
N ARG A 50 -18.17 3.94 -4.47
CA ARG A 50 -18.98 2.70 -4.56
C ARG A 50 -18.27 1.46 -4.00
N ALA A 51 -17.06 1.60 -3.46
CA ALA A 51 -16.38 0.48 -2.83
C ALA A 51 -17.08 0.08 -1.52
N MET A 52 -16.96 -1.19 -1.15
CA MET A 52 -17.52 -1.72 0.08
C MET A 52 -16.44 -1.90 1.16
N PRO A 53 -16.81 -1.84 2.44
CA PRO A 53 -15.90 -2.13 3.54
C PRO A 53 -15.71 -3.66 3.71
N SER A 54 -15.18 -4.06 4.86
CA SER A 54 -14.90 -5.45 5.22
C SER A 54 -14.01 -6.15 4.19
N GLN A 55 -14.36 -7.35 3.75
CA GLN A 55 -13.58 -8.18 2.83
C GLN A 55 -13.36 -7.56 1.45
N PHE A 56 -14.05 -6.47 1.10
CA PHE A 56 -13.85 -5.77 -0.17
C PHE A 56 -12.69 -4.77 -0.16
N LEU A 57 -12.00 -4.64 0.98
CA LEU A 57 -10.77 -3.86 1.17
C LEU A 57 -10.88 -2.37 0.80
N GLY A 58 -12.11 -1.84 0.63
CA GLY A 58 -12.34 -0.49 0.12
C GLY A 58 -11.94 -0.31 -1.36
N LEU A 59 -11.79 -1.41 -2.11
CA LEU A 59 -11.41 -1.39 -3.53
C LEU A 59 -12.55 -1.75 -4.48
N PHE A 60 -13.37 -2.73 -4.09
CA PHE A 60 -14.39 -3.31 -4.96
C PHE A 60 -15.77 -3.35 -4.28
N ASN A 61 -16.76 -3.82 -5.00
CA ASN A 61 -18.08 -4.18 -4.51
C ASN A 61 -18.56 -5.45 -5.22
N THR A 62 -19.74 -5.93 -4.83
CA THR A 62 -20.34 -7.15 -5.40
C THR A 62 -20.53 -7.11 -6.91
N SER A 63 -20.68 -5.93 -7.52
CA SER A 63 -20.96 -5.78 -8.96
C SER A 63 -19.70 -5.63 -9.82
N ASN A 64 -18.57 -5.20 -9.26
CA ASN A 64 -17.35 -4.97 -10.02
C ASN A 64 -16.17 -5.86 -9.61
N ASN A 65 -16.29 -6.68 -8.56
CA ASN A 65 -15.23 -7.61 -8.17
C ASN A 65 -14.88 -8.56 -9.33
N GLY A 66 -13.62 -8.53 -9.77
CA GLY A 66 -13.12 -9.33 -10.91
C GLY A 66 -13.35 -8.71 -12.29
N ASN A 67 -13.96 -7.52 -12.39
CA ASN A 67 -14.21 -6.88 -13.67
C ASN A 67 -12.92 -6.28 -14.25
N SER A 68 -12.48 -6.76 -15.42
CA SER A 68 -11.27 -6.30 -16.10
C SER A 68 -11.25 -4.81 -16.45
N THR A 69 -12.41 -4.13 -16.48
CA THR A 69 -12.48 -2.68 -16.69
C THR A 69 -12.06 -1.86 -15.46
N ASN A 70 -11.90 -2.48 -14.29
CA ASN A 70 -11.42 -1.79 -13.08
C ASN A 70 -10.02 -1.21 -13.30
N ARG A 71 -9.14 -1.97 -13.99
CA ARG A 71 -7.73 -1.63 -14.25
C ARG A 71 -6.96 -1.32 -12.96
N ILE A 72 -7.22 -2.10 -11.91
CA ILE A 72 -6.61 -1.95 -10.59
C ILE A 72 -5.58 -3.06 -10.39
N LEU A 73 -4.37 -2.66 -9.98
CA LEU A 73 -3.41 -3.53 -9.32
C LEU A 73 -3.40 -3.18 -7.84
N ALA A 74 -3.53 -4.17 -6.97
CA ALA A 74 -3.32 -4.00 -5.54
C ALA A 74 -2.37 -5.07 -4.99
N VAL A 75 -1.65 -4.70 -3.93
CA VAL A 75 -0.96 -5.65 -3.06
C VAL A 75 -1.59 -5.51 -1.69
N GLU A 76 -2.25 -6.58 -1.25
CA GLU A 76 -3.00 -6.65 -0.02
C GLU A 76 -2.20 -7.27 1.12
N PHE A 77 -2.52 -6.83 2.34
CA PHE A 77 -2.01 -7.36 3.60
C PHE A 77 -3.24 -7.76 4.42
N ASP A 78 -3.76 -8.95 4.13
CA ASP A 78 -5.03 -9.43 4.67
C ASP A 78 -4.83 -10.16 6.01
N THR A 79 -5.71 -9.87 6.95
CA THR A 79 -5.71 -10.30 8.35
C THR A 79 -6.96 -11.09 8.74
N VAL A 80 -7.86 -11.38 7.78
CA VAL A 80 -9.12 -12.11 8.00
C VAL A 80 -9.42 -12.98 6.79
N LYS A 81 -9.57 -14.28 7.02
CA LYS A 81 -9.88 -15.23 5.95
C LYS A 81 -11.31 -15.05 5.42
N SER A 82 -11.42 -14.74 4.14
CA SER A 82 -12.65 -14.65 3.36
C SER A 82 -12.76 -15.83 2.40
N ASN A 83 -13.54 -16.85 2.76
CA ASN A 83 -13.62 -18.09 1.97
C ASN A 83 -14.20 -17.84 0.56
N GLU A 84 -15.07 -16.85 0.41
CA GLU A 84 -15.66 -16.45 -0.87
C GLU A 84 -14.64 -15.89 -1.87
N PHE A 85 -13.48 -15.43 -1.41
CA PHE A 85 -12.39 -14.89 -2.24
C PHE A 85 -11.19 -15.82 -2.31
N LEU A 86 -11.35 -17.05 -1.81
CA LEU A 86 -10.35 -18.12 -1.86
C LEU A 86 -9.07 -17.80 -1.08
N ASP A 87 -9.17 -16.98 -0.05
CA ASP A 87 -8.08 -16.68 0.86
C ASP A 87 -7.45 -17.96 1.40
N ILE A 88 -6.13 -18.00 1.39
CA ILE A 88 -5.37 -19.17 1.82
C ILE A 88 -5.40 -19.34 3.34
N ASP A 89 -5.36 -18.23 4.07
CA ASP A 89 -5.49 -18.14 5.52
C ASP A 89 -5.94 -16.73 5.96
N GLY A 90 -5.98 -16.45 7.26
CA GLY A 90 -6.33 -15.13 7.80
C GLY A 90 -5.14 -14.24 8.12
N ASN A 91 -3.98 -14.45 7.48
CA ASN A 91 -2.77 -13.66 7.67
C ASN A 91 -1.85 -13.83 6.45
N HIS A 92 -2.21 -13.21 5.33
CA HIS A 92 -1.50 -13.38 4.06
C HIS A 92 -1.22 -12.06 3.36
N VAL A 93 -0.32 -12.16 2.37
CA VAL A 93 -0.05 -11.09 1.42
C VAL A 93 -0.50 -11.59 0.06
N GLY A 94 -1.22 -10.77 -0.68
CA GLY A 94 -1.80 -11.09 -1.98
C GLY A 94 -1.43 -10.06 -3.05
N ILE A 95 -1.36 -10.50 -4.30
CA ILE A 95 -1.34 -9.64 -5.49
C ILE A 95 -2.70 -9.74 -6.16
N ASP A 96 -3.40 -8.63 -6.24
CA ASP A 96 -4.75 -8.54 -6.75
C ASP A 96 -4.79 -7.80 -8.08
N VAL A 97 -5.52 -8.37 -9.03
CA VAL A 97 -5.72 -7.78 -10.35
C VAL A 97 -7.22 -7.72 -10.63
N ASN A 98 -7.77 -6.51 -10.60
CA ASN A 98 -9.18 -6.20 -10.87
C ASN A 98 -10.23 -6.86 -9.94
N GLY A 99 -9.82 -7.64 -8.94
CA GLY A 99 -10.70 -8.27 -7.96
C GLY A 99 -9.91 -8.89 -6.82
N LEU A 100 -10.65 -9.43 -5.85
CA LEU A 100 -10.18 -9.88 -4.53
C LEU A 100 -9.67 -11.33 -4.51
N VAL A 101 -9.86 -12.08 -5.60
CA VAL A 101 -9.18 -13.37 -5.73
C VAL A 101 -7.76 -13.08 -6.18
N SER A 102 -6.80 -13.13 -5.25
CA SER A 102 -5.41 -12.85 -5.57
C SER A 102 -4.91 -13.76 -6.68
N VAL A 103 -4.17 -13.18 -7.62
CA VAL A 103 -3.52 -13.95 -8.67
C VAL A 103 -2.31 -14.72 -8.13
N GLU A 104 -1.73 -14.26 -7.02
CA GLU A 104 -0.63 -14.86 -6.27
C GLU A 104 -0.76 -14.46 -4.80
N SER A 105 -0.61 -15.40 -3.87
CA SER A 105 -0.64 -15.11 -2.44
C SER A 105 0.21 -16.09 -1.63
N ALA A 106 0.65 -15.65 -0.45
CA ALA A 106 1.39 -16.49 0.49
C ALA A 106 1.12 -16.06 1.93
N PRO A 107 1.16 -16.99 2.91
CA PRO A 107 1.09 -16.63 4.31
C PRO A 107 2.15 -15.58 4.64
N ALA A 108 1.81 -14.59 5.45
CA ALA A 108 2.74 -13.50 5.73
C ALA A 108 4.00 -14.03 6.42
N ALA A 109 5.13 -13.80 5.78
CA ALA A 109 6.44 -14.25 6.22
C ALA A 109 7.53 -13.40 5.57
N PHE A 110 8.74 -13.45 6.12
CA PHE A 110 9.92 -12.85 5.51
C PHE A 110 11.08 -13.84 5.45
N PHE A 111 11.88 -13.77 4.39
CA PHE A 111 13.09 -14.57 4.31
C PHE A 111 14.20 -13.96 5.18
N SER A 112 14.64 -14.70 6.21
CA SER A 112 15.76 -14.29 7.03
C SER A 112 17.08 -14.56 6.31
N ASN A 113 17.76 -13.48 5.87
CA ASN A 113 19.08 -13.59 5.25
C ASN A 113 20.14 -14.26 6.15
N ARG A 114 19.97 -14.17 7.48
CA ARG A 114 20.90 -14.76 8.47
C ARG A 114 20.63 -16.24 8.69
N GLN A 115 19.37 -16.65 8.72
CA GLN A 115 18.98 -18.03 9.01
C GLN A 115 18.71 -18.85 7.73
N SER A 116 18.70 -18.20 6.57
CA SER A 116 18.42 -18.79 5.25
C SER A 116 17.09 -19.55 5.20
N LYS A 117 16.04 -19.01 5.85
CA LYS A 117 14.70 -19.59 5.88
C LYS A 117 13.62 -18.52 6.00
N ASN A 118 12.39 -18.87 5.64
CA ASN A 118 11.22 -18.05 5.91
C ASN A 118 10.86 -18.07 7.40
N ILE A 119 10.59 -16.89 7.95
CA ILE A 119 10.09 -16.69 9.31
C ILE A 119 8.68 -16.13 9.19
N SER A 120 7.71 -16.81 9.78
CA SER A 120 6.31 -16.35 9.83
C SER A 120 6.22 -14.98 10.49
N LEU A 121 5.36 -14.14 9.93
CA LEU A 121 5.11 -12.77 10.37
C LEU A 121 3.61 -12.62 10.59
N LYS A 122 3.20 -12.10 11.74
CA LYS A 122 1.79 -11.80 11.99
C LYS A 122 1.53 -10.32 11.74
N LEU A 123 0.69 -10.03 10.75
CA LEU A 123 0.42 -8.67 10.28
C LEU A 123 -0.31 -7.82 11.33
N SER A 124 -1.24 -8.43 12.06
CA SER A 124 -2.16 -7.75 12.97
C SER A 124 -1.66 -7.70 14.43
N GLN A 125 -0.39 -7.32 14.65
CA GLN A 125 0.21 -7.23 16.00
C GLN A 125 0.66 -5.82 16.39
N LYS A 126 0.27 -4.77 15.64
CA LYS A 126 0.65 -3.37 15.86
C LYS A 126 2.15 -3.07 15.66
N ASP A 127 3.02 -4.07 15.65
CA ASP A 127 4.44 -3.90 15.32
C ASP A 127 4.62 -3.37 13.88
N PRO A 128 5.44 -2.33 13.67
CA PRO A 128 5.71 -1.80 12.34
C PRO A 128 6.39 -2.83 11.42
N ILE A 129 5.84 -2.97 10.23
CA ILE A 129 6.34 -3.81 9.15
C ILE A 129 6.71 -2.90 7.98
N ARG A 130 7.86 -3.17 7.38
CA ARG A 130 8.26 -2.51 6.14
C ARG A 130 7.98 -3.42 4.95
N ALA A 131 7.32 -2.88 3.93
CA ALA A 131 7.11 -3.53 2.65
C ALA A 131 7.92 -2.88 1.54
N TRP A 132 8.23 -3.68 0.52
CA TRP A 132 8.80 -3.26 -0.75
C TRP A 132 8.03 -3.97 -1.86
N ILE A 133 7.56 -3.20 -2.83
CA ILE A 133 6.92 -3.72 -4.05
C ILE A 133 7.73 -3.19 -5.22
N GLU A 134 8.27 -4.08 -6.04
CA GLU A 134 9.18 -3.75 -7.14
C GLU A 134 8.72 -4.43 -8.41
N TYR A 135 8.42 -3.65 -9.44
CA TYR A 135 8.11 -4.14 -10.77
C TYR A 135 9.24 -3.81 -11.74
N ASN A 136 9.82 -4.85 -12.35
CA ASN A 136 10.73 -4.73 -13.47
C ASN A 136 9.96 -4.89 -14.78
N GLY A 137 9.77 -3.79 -15.51
CA GLY A 137 9.02 -3.81 -16.77
C GLY A 137 9.67 -4.62 -17.88
N ARG A 138 11.01 -4.75 -17.87
CA ARG A 138 11.74 -5.49 -18.89
C ARG A 138 11.57 -7.00 -18.71
N GLU A 139 11.63 -7.44 -17.47
CA GLU A 139 11.44 -8.85 -17.08
C GLU A 139 9.97 -9.21 -16.88
N MET A 140 9.09 -8.19 -16.86
CA MET A 140 7.68 -8.32 -16.49
C MET A 140 7.51 -9.02 -15.15
N LEU A 141 8.31 -8.64 -14.16
CA LEU A 141 8.40 -9.33 -12.88
C LEU A 141 8.01 -8.40 -11.74
N LEU A 142 6.96 -8.77 -11.00
CA LEU A 142 6.52 -8.09 -9.78
C LEU A 142 6.99 -8.87 -8.55
N ASN A 143 7.78 -8.22 -7.70
CA ASN A 143 8.25 -8.77 -6.44
C ASN A 143 7.62 -8.02 -5.26
N VAL A 144 7.15 -8.78 -4.27
CA VAL A 144 6.65 -8.25 -2.99
C VAL A 144 7.51 -8.81 -1.88
N THR A 145 8.10 -7.93 -1.09
CA THR A 145 8.94 -8.27 0.06
C THR A 145 8.42 -7.53 1.28
N LEU A 146 8.42 -8.16 2.44
CA LEU A 146 8.14 -7.51 3.72
C LEU A 146 9.07 -8.04 4.80
N ALA A 147 9.28 -7.27 5.86
CA ALA A 147 10.01 -7.67 7.07
C ALA A 147 9.65 -6.74 8.24
N PRO A 148 9.89 -7.15 9.50
CA PRO A 148 9.83 -6.23 10.64
C PRO A 148 10.70 -4.99 10.40
N LEU A 149 10.30 -3.82 10.90
CA LEU A 149 10.94 -2.53 10.60
C LEU A 149 12.47 -2.53 10.79
N GLU A 150 12.95 -3.11 11.89
CA GLU A 150 14.38 -3.18 12.24
C GLU A 150 15.17 -4.26 11.46
N THR A 151 14.51 -4.95 10.53
CA THR A 151 15.14 -5.99 9.71
C THR A 151 15.51 -5.42 8.34
N SER A 152 16.76 -5.64 7.92
CA SER A 152 17.19 -5.30 6.57
C SER A 152 16.38 -6.06 5.52
N LYS A 153 16.16 -5.43 4.36
CA LYS A 153 15.36 -6.02 3.27
C LYS A 153 15.82 -7.46 2.95
N PRO A 154 14.90 -8.45 3.01
CA PRO A 154 15.17 -9.81 2.57
C PRO A 154 15.71 -9.88 1.13
N LYS A 155 16.66 -10.79 0.88
CA LYS A 155 17.21 -11.03 -0.48
C LYS A 155 16.24 -11.82 -1.37
N ILE A 156 15.35 -12.60 -0.75
CA ILE A 156 14.33 -13.39 -1.43
C ILE A 156 12.98 -12.72 -1.14
N PRO A 157 12.22 -12.34 -2.17
CA PRO A 157 10.89 -11.78 -1.97
C PRO A 157 9.92 -12.83 -1.43
N LEU A 158 8.85 -12.40 -0.76
CA LEU A 158 7.78 -13.31 -0.36
C LEU A 158 7.01 -13.79 -1.60
N LEU A 159 6.64 -12.86 -2.49
CA LEU A 159 5.94 -13.14 -3.74
C LEU A 159 6.79 -12.68 -4.92
N SER A 160 6.81 -13.49 -5.97
CA SER A 160 7.45 -13.16 -7.25
C SER A 160 6.57 -13.67 -8.38
N ARG A 161 6.04 -12.76 -9.20
CA ARG A 161 5.09 -13.11 -10.26
C ARG A 161 5.48 -12.48 -11.58
N ASN A 162 5.62 -13.32 -12.62
CA ASN A 162 5.70 -12.84 -13.99
C ASN A 162 4.32 -12.36 -14.47
N MET A 163 4.19 -11.07 -14.74
CA MET A 163 2.95 -10.47 -15.21
C MET A 163 3.20 -9.24 -16.06
N ASN A 164 2.47 -9.14 -17.17
CA ASN A 164 2.52 -7.97 -18.03
C ASN A 164 1.53 -6.90 -17.53
N LEU A 165 2.04 -5.87 -16.85
CA LEU A 165 1.20 -4.79 -16.31
C LEU A 165 0.73 -3.78 -17.37
N SER A 166 1.16 -3.89 -18.64
CA SER A 166 0.75 -2.95 -19.70
C SER A 166 -0.76 -3.00 -20.00
N GLU A 167 -1.39 -4.15 -19.75
CA GLU A 167 -2.84 -4.34 -19.90
C GLU A 167 -3.63 -3.74 -18.73
N ILE A 168 -3.00 -3.55 -17.57
CA ILE A 168 -3.63 -2.88 -16.42
C ILE A 168 -3.43 -1.37 -16.55
N PHE A 169 -2.21 -0.93 -16.85
CA PHE A 169 -1.84 0.47 -16.92
C PHE A 169 -2.08 1.05 -18.31
N VAL A 170 -3.34 1.03 -18.74
CA VAL A 170 -3.75 1.49 -20.07
C VAL A 170 -3.82 3.01 -20.19
N GLU A 171 -4.04 3.71 -19.09
CA GLU A 171 -4.13 5.17 -19.07
C GLU A 171 -2.75 5.83 -19.10
N LYS A 172 -2.68 7.06 -19.61
CA LYS A 172 -1.44 7.84 -19.59
C LYS A 172 -0.96 8.14 -18.18
N LYS A 173 -1.92 8.27 -17.26
CA LYS A 173 -1.76 8.72 -15.89
C LYS A 173 -2.53 7.76 -14.98
N MET A 174 -1.87 7.26 -13.95
CA MET A 174 -2.46 6.40 -12.92
C MET A 174 -2.32 7.07 -11.56
N TYR A 175 -3.17 6.71 -10.62
CA TYR A 175 -3.11 7.13 -9.24
C TYR A 175 -2.52 6.00 -8.40
N ILE A 176 -1.74 6.38 -7.39
CA ILE A 176 -1.14 5.45 -6.43
C ILE A 176 -1.57 5.85 -5.03
N GLY A 177 -1.78 4.87 -4.17
CA GLY A 177 -2.27 5.14 -2.83
C GLY A 177 -2.47 3.87 -2.02
N PHE A 178 -3.23 4.03 -0.96
CA PHE A 178 -3.59 2.97 -0.05
C PHE A 178 -5.10 2.92 0.12
N SER A 179 -5.64 1.72 0.27
CA SER A 179 -7.00 1.51 0.77
C SER A 179 -6.92 0.61 1.99
N ALA A 180 -7.75 0.88 2.99
CA ALA A 180 -7.87 0.03 4.16
C ALA A 180 -9.33 -0.17 4.54
N SER A 181 -9.60 -1.28 5.17
CA SER A 181 -10.94 -1.63 5.62
C SER A 181 -10.91 -2.30 6.97
N THR A 182 -12.03 -2.17 7.68
CA THR A 182 -12.29 -2.85 8.95
C THR A 182 -13.53 -3.74 8.78
N GLY A 183 -13.66 -4.76 9.61
CA GLY A 183 -14.83 -5.64 9.68
C GLY A 183 -15.59 -5.47 10.98
N ASN A 184 -16.07 -6.57 11.53
CA ASN A 184 -16.74 -6.60 12.85
C ASN A 184 -15.80 -6.21 14.01
N ILE A 185 -14.49 -6.33 13.80
CA ILE A 185 -13.47 -5.89 14.76
C ILE A 185 -12.94 -4.55 14.25
N THR A 186 -12.92 -3.55 15.13
CA THR A 186 -12.20 -2.29 14.87
C THR A 186 -10.72 -2.58 14.77
N SER A 187 -10.14 -2.28 13.62
CA SER A 187 -8.72 -2.40 13.35
C SER A 187 -8.20 -1.04 12.88
N ASN A 188 -7.11 -0.58 13.48
CA ASN A 188 -6.42 0.63 13.02
C ASN A 188 -5.32 0.23 12.04
N GLN A 189 -5.34 0.79 10.84
CA GLN A 189 -4.28 0.62 9.84
C GLN A 189 -3.53 1.93 9.64
N TYR A 190 -2.22 1.90 9.88
CA TYR A 190 -1.34 3.04 9.75
C TYR A 190 -0.39 2.84 8.59
N VAL A 191 -0.22 3.87 7.76
CA VAL A 191 1.00 4.05 6.95
C VAL A 191 1.80 5.14 7.63
N ILE A 192 3.07 4.86 7.94
CA ILE A 192 3.94 5.66 8.82
C ILE A 192 4.99 6.42 8.01
N GLY A 193 5.45 5.80 6.92
CA GLY A 193 6.38 6.40 5.98
C GLY A 193 6.27 5.74 4.62
N TRP A 194 6.43 6.51 3.54
CA TRP A 194 6.23 6.02 2.19
C TRP A 194 7.20 6.68 1.19
N SER A 195 7.72 5.86 0.29
CA SER A 195 8.52 6.26 -0.86
C SER A 195 8.03 5.51 -2.10
N PHE A 196 7.97 6.22 -3.22
CA PHE A 196 7.61 5.67 -4.52
C PHE A 196 8.58 6.21 -5.58
N ASN A 197 8.97 5.35 -6.51
CA ASN A 197 9.73 5.74 -7.68
C ASN A 197 9.25 4.98 -8.92
N ARG A 198 9.06 5.70 -10.02
CA ARG A 198 8.67 5.14 -11.32
C ARG A 198 9.87 4.75 -12.20
N GLU A 199 11.09 5.09 -11.80
CA GLU A 199 12.27 4.86 -12.61
C GLU A 199 13.34 4.20 -11.72
N GLY A 200 13.25 2.87 -11.63
CA GLY A 200 14.18 2.06 -10.85
C GLY A 200 13.78 1.93 -9.38
N LYS A 201 14.78 1.95 -8.48
CA LYS A 201 14.61 1.71 -7.04
C LYS A 201 14.10 2.96 -6.31
N SER A 202 13.17 2.75 -5.38
CA SER A 202 12.63 3.80 -4.53
C SER A 202 13.71 4.25 -3.57
N LYS A 203 13.81 5.57 -3.34
CA LYS A 203 14.79 6.10 -2.41
C LYS A 203 14.49 5.55 -1.01
N ASP A 204 15.53 5.03 -0.37
CA ASP A 204 15.43 4.63 1.03
C ASP A 204 15.17 5.85 1.92
N PHE A 205 14.52 5.64 3.06
CA PHE A 205 14.23 6.70 4.02
C PHE A 205 14.71 6.29 5.40
N ASP A 206 15.16 7.28 6.17
CA ASP A 206 15.69 7.08 7.51
C ASP A 206 14.56 6.67 8.45
N ILE A 207 14.60 5.43 8.91
CA ILE A 207 13.58 4.86 9.80
C ILE A 207 13.56 5.54 11.18
N SER A 208 14.67 6.19 11.59
CA SER A 208 14.74 6.91 12.86
C SER A 208 13.94 8.22 12.84
N LEU A 209 13.59 8.72 11.65
CA LEU A 209 12.76 9.91 11.46
C LEU A 209 11.26 9.58 11.38
N LEU A 210 10.89 8.30 11.45
CA LEU A 210 9.49 7.90 11.44
C LEU A 210 8.82 8.29 12.75
N PRO A 211 7.58 8.79 12.71
CA PRO A 211 6.82 9.05 13.92
C PRO A 211 6.62 7.76 14.71
N SER A 212 6.80 7.84 16.04
CA SER A 212 6.47 6.74 16.93
C SER A 212 4.96 6.52 16.94
N LEU A 213 4.52 5.27 16.89
CA LEU A 213 3.15 4.90 17.22
C LEU A 213 2.95 4.98 18.74
N SER A 214 2.86 6.18 19.31
CA SER A 214 2.47 6.33 20.71
C SER A 214 1.01 5.91 20.87
N THR A 215 0.74 5.04 21.84
CA THR A 215 -0.63 4.78 22.28
C THR A 215 -1.14 6.04 22.96
N SER A 216 -1.96 6.84 22.28
CA SER A 216 -2.74 7.86 22.97
C SER A 216 -3.72 7.15 23.91
N SER A 217 -3.48 7.27 25.22
CA SER A 217 -4.55 7.12 26.20
C SER A 217 -5.56 8.25 25.99
N PRO A 218 -6.88 8.03 26.15
CA PRO A 218 -7.89 9.04 25.91
C PRO A 218 -7.93 10.04 27.07
N SER A 219 -7.09 11.07 27.01
CA SER A 219 -7.26 12.33 27.74
C SER A 219 -6.31 13.34 27.11
N ASP A 220 -6.89 14.43 26.60
CA ASP A 220 -6.27 15.71 26.18
C ASP A 220 -6.83 16.15 24.81
N PHE A 221 -8.16 16.24 24.74
CA PHE A 221 -8.84 17.11 23.77
C PHE A 221 -9.43 18.27 24.56
N ASP A 222 -8.58 19.21 24.95
CA ASP A 222 -8.99 20.56 25.36
C ASP A 222 -7.77 21.47 25.17
N ASP A 223 -7.52 21.92 23.94
CA ASP A 223 -7.27 23.33 23.59
C ASP A 223 -6.97 23.44 22.08
N TYR A 224 -7.87 24.07 21.32
CA TYR A 224 -7.61 24.46 19.94
C TYR A 224 -7.63 25.98 19.87
N ASP A 225 -6.45 26.59 19.81
CA ASP A 225 -6.29 28.01 19.46
C ASP A 225 -6.27 28.17 17.91
N PRO A 226 -6.82 29.25 17.34
CA PRO A 226 -7.11 29.36 15.92
C PRO A 226 -5.89 29.70 15.04
N ILE A 227 -5.92 29.15 13.82
CA ILE A 227 -4.90 29.22 12.77
C ILE A 227 -4.67 30.66 12.27
N SER A 228 -3.42 31.08 12.15
CA SER A 228 -3.00 32.29 11.43
C SER A 228 -2.78 32.04 9.94
N ASN A 229 -3.16 33.03 9.12
CA ASN A 229 -3.17 32.97 7.64
C ASN A 229 -1.77 32.79 7.00
N PRO A 230 -1.69 32.21 5.78
CA PRO A 230 -0.42 31.99 5.08
C PRO A 230 0.07 33.24 4.32
N PRO A 231 1.39 33.39 4.08
CA PRO A 231 1.92 34.42 3.19
C PRO A 231 1.99 33.95 1.72
N GLU A 232 1.87 34.93 0.82
CA GLU A 232 1.91 34.83 -0.64
C GLU A 232 3.31 34.64 -1.26
N ASP A 233 3.25 34.33 -2.56
CA ASP A 233 4.16 33.62 -3.47
C ASP A 233 5.48 34.33 -3.87
N SER A 234 6.51 33.54 -4.19
CA SER A 234 7.51 33.92 -5.21
C SER A 234 8.21 32.70 -5.82
N ALA A 235 8.47 32.81 -7.12
CA ALA A 235 8.50 31.70 -8.06
C ALA A 235 9.89 31.11 -8.37
N THR A 236 9.81 29.92 -8.99
CA THR A 236 10.75 29.27 -9.94
C THR A 236 12.05 28.62 -9.42
N ALA A 237 11.94 27.32 -9.17
CA ALA A 237 12.96 26.34 -9.51
C ALA A 237 12.29 25.03 -9.95
N LYS A 238 12.73 24.43 -11.07
CA LYS A 238 12.22 23.12 -11.55
C LYS A 238 12.56 22.04 -10.51
N PRO A 239 11.60 21.32 -9.91
CA PRO A 239 11.94 20.28 -8.96
C PRO A 239 12.25 18.98 -9.71
N LYS A 240 13.44 18.43 -9.48
CA LYS A 240 13.59 16.97 -9.48
C LYS A 240 12.71 16.47 -8.33
N CYS A 241 11.53 15.95 -8.65
CA CYS A 241 10.54 15.57 -7.66
C CYS A 241 10.97 14.26 -6.99
N THR A 242 11.75 14.37 -5.92
CA THR A 242 11.86 13.34 -4.89
C THR A 242 11.34 13.95 -3.60
N LYS A 243 10.02 14.02 -3.44
CA LYS A 243 9.39 14.34 -2.16
C LYS A 243 9.35 13.06 -1.33
N LEU A 244 10.06 13.06 -0.20
CA LEU A 244 9.75 12.16 0.90
C LEU A 244 8.41 12.63 1.47
N MET A 245 7.35 11.83 1.33
CA MET A 245 6.07 12.08 1.98
C MET A 245 6.04 11.26 3.27
N ILE A 246 6.22 11.95 4.41
CA ILE A 246 5.83 11.40 5.71
C ILE A 246 4.32 11.62 5.79
N ILE A 247 3.55 10.61 5.41
CA ILE A 247 2.11 10.60 5.65
C ILE A 247 1.93 9.76 6.91
N THR A 248 1.53 10.39 8.01
CA THR A 248 0.88 9.67 9.11
C THR A 248 -0.59 9.63 8.74
N LEU A 249 -1.03 8.55 8.10
CA LEU A 249 -2.45 8.34 7.86
C LEU A 249 -2.97 7.40 8.94
N ALA A 250 -3.70 7.95 9.91
CA ALA A 250 -4.60 7.16 10.74
C ALA A 250 -5.94 7.08 10.00
N ILE A 251 -6.22 5.95 9.36
CA ILE A 251 -7.60 5.67 8.93
C ILE A 251 -8.36 5.22 10.18
N MET A 252 -8.85 6.17 10.97
CA MET A 252 -9.78 5.86 12.06
C MET A 252 -11.15 5.58 11.43
N VAL A 253 -11.55 4.32 11.41
CA VAL A 253 -12.90 3.92 11.00
C VAL A 253 -13.78 3.93 12.26
N PHE A 254 -14.61 4.95 12.41
CA PHE A 254 -15.69 4.92 13.40
C PHE A 254 -16.82 4.03 12.87
N MET A 255 -17.26 3.06 13.67
CA MET A 255 -18.54 2.39 13.43
C MET A 255 -19.65 3.41 13.71
N ILE A 256 -20.55 3.61 12.75
CA ILE A 256 -21.84 4.27 12.96
C ILE A 256 -22.86 3.18 13.25
#